data_AF-A0A6C0KEN5-F1
#
_entry.id   AF-A0A6C0KEN5-F1
#
_cell.length_a   1.000
_cell.length_b   1.000
_cell.length_c   1.000
_cell.angle_alpha   90.00
_cell.angle_beta   90.00
_cell.angle_gamma   90.00
#
_symmetry.space_group_name_H-M   'P 1'
#
loop_
_entity.id
_entity.type
_entity.pdbx_description
1 polymer ?
#
loop_
_entity_poly.entity_id
_entity_poly.type
_entity_poly.pdbx_seq_one_letter_code
_entity_poly.pdbx_strand_id
1 'polypeptide(L)'
;MEINRAGKPDFEIEHFWFSLKKSMYNFYQQLPIFFHRPIDAWSDHLNGLQIIKKYNEIEEKIFHYMSLYAIDLMRLHDTYNASILMTNINRWNKLSEKWQINNNKNRYHNLIFALFDIYISLNKTQLEDKISSIFSQLELFLLYKDFTSLIILSVESNKSNIIDKLLSYDRNIHLQIERIYQMKQNRFKNISGKKIIKIIQSAS
;
A
#
# COMPACT_ATOMS: atom_id res chain seq x y z
N MET A 1 8.23 -7.48 29.15
CA MET A 1 8.54 -6.06 28.92
C MET A 1 7.26 -5.30 29.18
N GLU A 2 7.15 -4.69 30.36
CA GLU A 2 5.95 -3.95 30.78
C GLU A 2 5.93 -2.57 30.11
N ILE A 3 4.85 -2.29 29.41
CA ILE A 3 4.63 -1.01 28.71
C ILE A 3 4.30 0.04 29.77
N ASN A 4 5.32 0.76 30.22
CA ASN A 4 5.19 1.87 31.16
C ASN A 4 4.92 3.19 30.38
N ARG A 5 3.69 3.35 29.90
CA ARG A 5 3.07 4.64 29.58
C ARG A 5 1.68 4.61 30.19
N ALA A 6 1.42 5.44 31.20
CA ALA A 6 0.22 5.43 32.04
C ALA A 6 -1.09 5.86 31.33
N GLY A 7 -1.21 5.65 30.02
CA GLY A 7 -2.42 5.89 29.23
C GLY A 7 -2.78 4.65 28.43
N LYS A 8 -4.06 4.48 28.10
CA LYS A 8 -4.51 3.46 27.14
C LYS A 8 -4.59 4.11 25.75
N PRO A 9 -4.29 3.40 24.66
CA PRO A 9 -4.35 3.95 23.31
C PRO A 9 -5.78 4.20 22.82
N ASP A 10 -6.79 3.77 23.59
CA ASP A 10 -8.22 3.78 23.25
C ASP A 10 -8.70 5.06 22.57
N PHE A 11 -8.52 6.21 23.23
CA PHE A 11 -8.99 7.50 22.73
C PHE A 11 -8.35 7.87 21.39
N GLU A 12 -7.04 7.63 21.23
CA GLU A 12 -6.33 7.99 20.00
C GLU A 12 -6.65 7.03 18.85
N ILE A 13 -6.85 5.74 19.15
CA ILE A 13 -7.32 4.74 18.19
C ILE A 13 -8.73 5.11 17.71
N GLU A 14 -9.63 5.45 18.63
CA GLU A 14 -11.00 5.86 18.30
C GLU A 14 -11.01 7.12 17.45
N HIS A 15 -10.25 8.14 17.85
CA HIS A 15 -10.14 9.39 17.10
C HIS A 15 -9.57 9.18 15.69
N PHE A 16 -8.56 8.31 15.57
CA PHE A 16 -8.04 7.90 14.28
C PHE A 16 -9.11 7.21 13.42
N TRP A 17 -9.78 6.19 13.98
CA TRP A 17 -10.79 5.41 13.27
C TRP A 17 -11.96 6.29 12.82
N PHE A 18 -12.40 7.21 13.67
CA PHE A 18 -13.43 8.19 13.35
C PHE A 18 -13.06 9.05 12.14
N SER A 19 -11.80 9.49 12.06
CA SER A 19 -11.31 10.29 10.93
C SER A 19 -11.22 9.46 9.65
N LEU A 20 -10.70 8.23 9.75
CA LEU A 20 -10.58 7.31 8.62
C LEU A 20 -11.96 6.93 8.06
N LYS A 21 -12.89 6.49 8.91
CA LYS A 21 -14.25 6.10 8.47
C LYS A 21 -14.98 7.25 7.79
N LYS A 22 -14.84 8.49 8.29
CA LYS A 22 -15.44 9.66 7.66
C LYS A 22 -14.91 9.87 6.24
N SER A 23 -13.62 9.69 6.02
CA SER A 23 -13.05 9.77 4.66
C SER A 23 -13.59 8.68 3.75
N MET A 24 -13.80 7.46 4.26
CA MET A 24 -14.41 6.37 3.51
C MET A 24 -15.87 6.66 3.15
N TYR A 25 -16.70 7.11 4.10
CA TYR A 25 -18.11 7.45 3.81
C TYR A 25 -18.23 8.53 2.75
N ASN A 26 -17.44 9.59 2.86
CA ASN A 26 -17.47 10.69 1.88
C ASN A 26 -17.17 10.18 0.47
N PHE A 27 -16.23 9.25 0.33
CA PHE A 27 -15.91 8.62 -0.95
C PHE A 27 -17.05 7.72 -1.44
N TYR A 28 -17.49 6.74 -0.64
CA TYR A 28 -18.48 5.76 -1.10
C TYR A 28 -19.87 6.37 -1.35
N GLN A 29 -20.25 7.44 -0.65
CA GLN A 29 -21.52 8.15 -0.90
C GLN A 29 -21.61 8.79 -2.29
N GLN A 30 -20.46 9.04 -2.94
CA GLN A 30 -20.40 9.63 -4.28
C GLN A 30 -20.42 8.58 -5.39
N LEU A 31 -20.34 7.29 -5.04
CA LEU A 31 -20.22 6.20 -5.99
C LEU A 31 -21.55 5.50 -6.29
N PRO A 32 -21.66 4.79 -7.42
CA PRO A 32 -22.82 3.95 -7.71
C PRO A 32 -23.05 2.89 -6.63
N ILE A 33 -24.30 2.44 -6.51
CA ILE A 33 -24.80 1.51 -5.47
C ILE A 33 -23.94 0.24 -5.30
N PHE A 34 -23.19 -0.18 -6.33
CA PHE A 34 -22.41 -1.42 -6.28
C PHE A 34 -21.01 -1.27 -5.63
N PHE A 35 -20.53 -0.05 -5.35
CA PHE A 35 -19.26 0.18 -4.66
C PHE A 35 -19.50 0.56 -3.20
N HIS A 36 -19.74 -0.44 -2.35
CA HIS A 36 -19.92 -0.22 -0.91
C HIS A 36 -19.03 -1.17 -0.09
N ARG A 37 -18.56 -0.65 1.05
CA ARG A 37 -17.88 -1.43 2.09
C ARG A 37 -18.70 -1.39 3.38
N PRO A 38 -18.70 -2.46 4.19
CA PRO A 38 -19.48 -2.53 5.41
C PRO A 38 -18.77 -1.81 6.56
N ILE A 39 -18.60 -0.48 6.45
CA ILE A 39 -17.81 0.35 7.39
C ILE A 39 -18.40 0.34 8.80
N ASP A 40 -19.73 0.28 8.94
CA ASP A 40 -20.40 0.17 10.24
C ASP A 40 -20.05 -1.17 10.91
N ALA A 41 -20.16 -2.28 10.19
CA ALA A 41 -19.78 -3.60 10.72
C ALA A 41 -18.29 -3.69 11.07
N TRP A 42 -17.42 -3.01 10.31
CA TRP A 42 -16.00 -2.87 10.65
C TRP A 42 -15.81 -2.12 11.98
N SER A 43 -16.60 -1.06 12.21
CA SER A 43 -16.57 -0.29 13.46
C SER A 43 -17.03 -1.12 14.64
N ASP A 44 -18.14 -1.86 14.51
CA ASP A 44 -18.66 -2.74 15.55
C ASP A 44 -17.63 -3.80 15.95
N HIS A 45 -16.96 -4.39 14.95
CA HIS A 45 -15.89 -5.35 15.20
C HIS A 45 -14.71 -4.73 15.96
N LEU A 46 -14.25 -3.54 15.56
CA LEU A 46 -13.17 -2.83 16.26
C LEU A 46 -13.55 -2.47 17.70
N ASN A 47 -14.79 -2.03 17.94
CA ASN A 47 -15.30 -1.75 19.27
C ASN A 47 -15.29 -3.00 20.15
N GLY A 48 -15.72 -4.15 19.59
CA GLY A 48 -15.65 -5.44 20.27
C GLY A 48 -14.22 -5.79 20.72
N LEU A 49 -13.24 -5.66 19.81
CA LEU A 49 -11.83 -5.89 20.11
C LEU A 49 -11.28 -4.89 21.14
N GLN A 50 -11.75 -3.64 21.12
CA GLN A 50 -11.33 -2.58 22.04
C GLN A 50 -11.81 -2.85 23.47
N ILE A 51 -13.05 -3.32 23.65
CA ILE A 51 -13.59 -3.71 24.97
C ILE A 51 -12.69 -4.76 25.63
N ILE A 52 -12.22 -5.73 24.86
CA ILE A 52 -11.31 -6.80 25.34
C ILE A 52 -9.82 -6.44 25.18
N LYS A 53 -9.50 -5.20 24.78
CA LYS A 53 -8.14 -4.63 24.66
C LYS A 53 -7.20 -5.43 23.75
N LYS A 54 -7.72 -6.00 22.65
CA LYS A 54 -6.93 -6.73 21.66
C LYS A 54 -6.29 -5.79 20.62
N TYR A 55 -5.38 -4.93 21.07
CA TYR A 55 -4.82 -3.85 20.23
C TYR A 55 -4.05 -4.34 19.01
N ASN A 56 -3.34 -5.47 19.10
CA ASN A 56 -2.64 -6.05 17.94
C ASN A 56 -3.64 -6.50 16.86
N GLU A 57 -4.78 -7.04 17.26
CA GLU A 57 -5.85 -7.47 16.34
C GLU A 57 -6.55 -6.24 15.74
N ILE A 58 -6.79 -5.19 16.54
CA ILE A 58 -7.32 -3.90 16.06
C ILE A 58 -6.44 -3.34 14.95
N GLU A 59 -5.13 -3.33 15.15
CA GLU A 59 -4.18 -2.85 14.16
C GLU A 59 -4.24 -3.67 12.86
N GLU A 60 -4.20 -4.99 12.98
CA GLU A 60 -4.29 -5.88 11.82
C GLU A 60 -5.57 -5.58 11.01
N LYS A 61 -6.71 -5.42 11.67
CA LYS A 61 -7.98 -5.08 11.01
C LYS A 61 -7.96 -3.69 10.40
N ILE A 62 -7.38 -2.69 11.05
CA ILE A 62 -7.23 -1.35 10.48
C ILE A 62 -6.36 -1.38 9.20
N PHE A 63 -5.25 -2.13 9.20
CA PHE A 63 -4.46 -2.31 7.98
C PHE A 63 -5.23 -3.02 6.87
N HIS A 64 -6.04 -4.03 7.19
CA HIS A 64 -6.92 -4.69 6.21
C HIS A 64 -7.97 -3.75 5.64
N TYR A 65 -8.65 -2.96 6.47
CA TYR A 65 -9.66 -2.00 6.01
C TYR A 65 -9.04 -0.89 5.15
N MET A 66 -7.87 -0.38 5.53
CA MET A 66 -7.10 0.56 4.69
C MET A 66 -6.67 -0.08 3.37
N SER A 67 -6.30 -1.38 3.36
CA SER A 67 -5.92 -2.09 2.13
C SER A 67 -7.11 -2.23 1.18
N LEU A 68 -8.29 -2.61 1.70
CA LEU A 68 -9.50 -2.69 0.89
C LEU A 68 -9.88 -1.33 0.30
N TYR A 69 -9.77 -0.27 1.11
CA TYR A 69 -10.02 1.09 0.64
C TYR A 69 -9.00 1.53 -0.42
N ALA A 70 -7.70 1.26 -0.21
CA ALA A 70 -6.66 1.56 -1.18
C ALA A 70 -6.89 0.88 -2.55
N ILE A 71 -7.38 -0.36 -2.55
CA ILE A 71 -7.74 -1.09 -3.78
C ILE A 71 -8.80 -0.31 -4.55
N ASP A 72 -9.87 0.11 -3.89
CA ASP A 72 -10.97 0.82 -4.54
C ASP A 72 -10.52 2.17 -5.10
N LEU A 73 -9.69 2.90 -4.34
CA LEU A 73 -9.11 4.17 -4.77
C LEU A 73 -8.19 4.04 -5.98
N MET A 74 -7.32 3.02 -5.99
CA MET A 74 -6.44 2.74 -7.13
C MET A 74 -7.24 2.33 -8.37
N ARG A 75 -8.27 1.50 -8.20
CA ARG A 75 -9.12 1.02 -9.28
C ARG A 75 -9.93 2.13 -9.93
N LEU A 76 -10.47 3.04 -9.12
CA LEU A 76 -11.25 4.19 -9.61
C LEU A 76 -10.39 5.41 -9.94
N HIS A 77 -9.08 5.28 -9.80
CA HIS A 77 -8.12 6.36 -10.03
C HIS A 77 -8.41 7.65 -9.23
N ASP A 78 -8.97 7.50 -8.02
CA ASP A 78 -9.29 8.65 -7.17
C ASP A 78 -8.05 9.14 -6.43
N THR A 79 -7.31 10.01 -7.10
CA THR A 79 -6.03 10.56 -6.61
C THR A 79 -6.19 11.48 -5.39
N TYR A 80 -7.35 12.12 -5.24
CA TYR A 80 -7.66 13.00 -4.13
C TYR A 80 -7.83 12.20 -2.84
N ASN A 81 -8.77 11.25 -2.84
CA ASN A 81 -9.02 10.40 -1.68
C ASN A 81 -7.82 9.48 -1.38
N ALA A 82 -7.05 9.09 -2.40
CA ALA A 82 -5.78 8.39 -2.19
C ALA A 82 -4.76 9.23 -1.41
N SER A 83 -4.66 10.54 -1.68
CA SER A 83 -3.78 11.43 -0.91
C SER A 83 -4.22 11.56 0.56
N ILE A 84 -5.53 11.55 0.81
CA ILE A 84 -6.10 11.52 2.17
C ILE A 84 -5.73 10.20 2.86
N LEU A 85 -5.92 9.06 2.18
CA LEU A 85 -5.57 7.76 2.73
C LEU A 85 -4.08 7.66 3.06
N MET A 86 -3.18 8.14 2.18
CA MET A 86 -1.74 8.18 2.48
C MET A 86 -1.43 8.97 3.76
N THR A 87 -2.13 10.09 3.98
CA THR A 87 -2.02 10.85 5.23
C THR A 87 -2.50 10.04 6.44
N ASN A 88 -3.62 9.31 6.32
CA ASN A 88 -4.12 8.43 7.38
C ASN A 88 -3.15 7.28 7.68
N ILE A 89 -2.57 6.64 6.66
CA ILE A 89 -1.55 5.59 6.84
C ILE A 89 -0.37 6.11 7.67
N ASN A 90 0.14 7.30 7.32
CA ASN A 90 1.23 7.92 8.08
C ASN A 90 0.85 8.26 9.52
N ARG A 91 -0.39 8.70 9.76
CA ARG A 91 -0.90 8.94 11.12
C ARG A 91 -1.02 7.64 11.92
N TRP A 92 -1.53 6.58 11.31
CA TRP A 92 -1.63 5.27 11.95
C TRP A 92 -0.27 4.70 12.32
N ASN A 93 0.70 4.74 11.39
CA ASN A 93 2.05 4.25 11.65
C ASN A 93 2.70 4.97 12.86
N LYS A 94 2.55 6.29 12.95
CA LYS A 94 3.02 7.07 14.11
C LYS A 94 2.32 6.68 15.40
N LEU A 95 1.02 6.41 15.36
CA LEU A 95 0.24 6.00 16.51
C LEU A 95 0.64 4.59 16.99
N SER A 96 0.78 3.65 16.05
CA SER A 96 1.23 2.29 16.32
C SER A 96 2.61 2.28 16.96
N GLU A 97 3.56 3.06 16.41
CA GLU A 97 4.90 3.21 16.97
C GLU A 97 4.87 3.83 18.38
N LYS A 98 4.09 4.90 18.57
CA LYS A 98 3.93 5.57 19.87
C LYS A 98 3.46 4.60 20.95
N TRP A 99 2.55 3.69 20.63
CA TRP A 99 2.00 2.73 21.59
C TRP A 99 2.62 1.34 21.53
N GLN A 100 3.64 1.15 20.67
CA GLN A 100 4.30 -0.13 20.44
C GLN A 100 3.30 -1.26 20.14
N ILE A 101 2.24 -0.96 19.38
CA ILE A 101 1.24 -1.96 18.98
C ILE A 101 1.89 -2.99 18.04
N ASN A 102 2.72 -2.51 17.11
CA ASN A 102 3.59 -3.36 16.30
C ASN A 102 5.06 -3.06 16.47
N ASN A 103 5.86 -4.12 16.31
CA ASN A 103 7.31 -4.04 16.14
C ASN A 103 7.78 -4.53 14.76
N ASN A 104 6.86 -4.75 13.82
CA ASN A 104 7.22 -5.21 12.48
C ASN A 104 8.07 -4.15 11.77
N LYS A 105 9.31 -4.50 11.47
CA LYS A 105 10.29 -3.62 10.82
C LYS A 105 10.14 -3.59 9.29
N ASN A 106 9.23 -4.38 8.73
CA ASN A 106 9.00 -4.38 7.29
C ASN A 106 8.44 -3.02 6.85
N ARG A 107 9.01 -2.46 5.78
CA ARG A 107 8.57 -1.17 5.22
C ARG A 107 7.10 -1.16 4.83
N TYR A 108 6.59 -2.29 4.35
CA TYR A 108 5.20 -2.45 3.94
C TYR A 108 4.56 -3.57 4.74
N HIS A 109 3.36 -3.31 5.26
CA HIS A 109 2.59 -4.30 5.99
C HIS A 109 2.12 -5.44 5.08
N ASN A 110 1.72 -5.12 3.85
CA ASN A 110 1.34 -6.09 2.82
C ASN A 110 1.59 -5.50 1.41
N LEU A 111 1.34 -6.30 0.37
CA LEU A 111 1.53 -5.90 -1.03
C LEU A 111 0.74 -4.65 -1.41
N ILE A 112 -0.47 -4.48 -0.89
CA ILE A 112 -1.32 -3.33 -1.22
C ILE A 112 -0.65 -2.03 -0.80
N PHE A 113 0.00 -1.98 0.35
CA PHE A 113 0.75 -0.78 0.76
C PHE A 113 1.92 -0.46 -0.17
N ALA A 114 2.61 -1.48 -0.69
CA ALA A 114 3.68 -1.27 -1.67
C ALA A 114 3.13 -0.73 -3.00
N LEU A 115 2.06 -1.34 -3.51
CA LEU A 115 1.36 -0.91 -4.72
C LEU A 115 0.79 0.50 -4.58
N PHE A 116 0.19 0.81 -3.43
CA PHE A 116 -0.39 2.11 -3.13
C PHE A 116 0.68 3.21 -3.01
N ASP A 117 1.83 2.91 -2.40
CA ASP A 117 2.97 3.85 -2.36
C ASP A 117 3.53 4.09 -3.78
N ILE A 118 3.61 3.05 -4.63
CA ILE A 118 3.96 3.22 -6.05
C ILE A 118 2.95 4.15 -6.74
N TYR A 119 1.66 3.85 -6.63
CA TYR A 119 0.56 4.63 -7.20
C TYR A 119 0.65 6.11 -6.80
N ILE A 120 0.76 6.42 -5.51
CA ILE A 120 0.88 7.80 -5.02
C ILE A 120 2.13 8.50 -5.55
N SER A 121 3.25 7.79 -5.71
CA SER A 121 4.47 8.41 -6.25
C SER A 121 4.44 8.70 -7.75
N LEU A 122 3.50 8.09 -8.45
CA LEU A 122 3.28 8.31 -9.89
C LEU A 122 2.12 9.29 -10.14
N ASN A 123 1.29 9.55 -9.13
CA ASN A 123 0.28 10.60 -9.15
C ASN A 123 0.95 11.95 -9.47
N LYS A 124 0.35 12.74 -10.36
CA LYS A 124 0.87 14.01 -10.91
C LYS A 124 2.04 13.88 -11.90
N THR A 125 2.33 12.69 -12.41
CA THR A 125 3.22 12.53 -13.56
C THR A 125 2.43 12.55 -14.87
N GLN A 126 3.09 12.79 -16.00
CA GLN A 126 2.49 12.71 -17.34
C GLN A 126 2.11 11.27 -17.77
N LEU A 127 2.11 10.31 -16.83
CA LEU A 127 1.86 8.89 -17.08
C LEU A 127 0.44 8.46 -16.67
N GLU A 128 -0.45 9.41 -16.38
CA GLU A 128 -1.79 9.18 -15.81
C GLU A 128 -2.55 8.06 -16.52
N ASP A 129 -2.65 8.10 -17.85
CA ASP A 129 -3.34 7.07 -18.64
C ASP A 129 -2.74 5.67 -18.45
N LYS A 130 -1.40 5.56 -18.46
CA LYS A 130 -0.70 4.28 -18.25
C LYS A 130 -0.93 3.78 -16.83
N ILE A 131 -0.88 4.66 -15.83
CA ILE A 131 -1.08 4.29 -14.42
C ILE A 131 -2.53 3.81 -14.22
N SER A 132 -3.51 4.51 -14.78
CA SER A 132 -4.92 4.13 -14.70
C SER A 132 -5.16 2.73 -15.29
N SER A 133 -4.62 2.47 -16.48
CA SER A 133 -4.70 1.14 -17.10
C SER A 133 -4.08 0.05 -16.21
N ILE A 134 -2.86 0.27 -15.69
CA ILE A 134 -2.15 -0.70 -14.84
C ILE A 134 -2.90 -0.99 -13.55
N PHE A 135 -3.37 0.04 -12.85
CA PHE A 135 -4.02 -0.10 -11.55
C PHE A 135 -5.52 -0.44 -11.64
N SER A 136 -6.12 -0.41 -12.83
CA SER A 136 -7.46 -0.98 -13.05
C SER A 136 -7.49 -2.51 -12.93
N GLN A 137 -6.32 -3.18 -13.08
CA GLN A 137 -6.16 -4.64 -13.10
C GLN A 137 -5.36 -5.14 -11.89
N LEU A 138 -5.71 -4.69 -10.68
CA LEU A 138 -5.00 -5.04 -9.44
C LEU A 138 -4.90 -6.55 -9.19
N GLU A 139 -5.82 -7.34 -9.73
CA GLU A 139 -5.86 -8.79 -9.67
C GLU A 139 -4.58 -9.43 -10.23
N LEU A 140 -3.96 -8.84 -11.25
CA LEU A 140 -2.69 -9.31 -11.80
C LEU A 140 -1.58 -9.30 -10.74
N PHE A 141 -1.48 -8.23 -9.97
CA PHE A 141 -0.51 -8.15 -8.87
C PHE A 141 -0.92 -9.03 -7.69
N LEU A 142 -2.21 -9.07 -7.36
CA LEU A 142 -2.67 -9.69 -6.12
C LEU A 142 -2.71 -11.21 -6.20
N LEU A 143 -3.26 -11.74 -7.29
CA LEU A 143 -3.49 -13.17 -7.48
C LEU A 143 -2.32 -13.82 -8.22
N TYR A 144 -1.85 -13.19 -9.30
CA TYR A 144 -0.82 -13.78 -10.17
C TYR A 144 0.60 -13.36 -9.81
N LYS A 145 0.77 -12.38 -8.90
CA LYS A 145 2.06 -11.77 -8.55
C LYS A 145 2.83 -11.29 -9.79
N ASP A 146 2.12 -10.88 -10.83
CA ASP A 146 2.70 -10.42 -12.08
C ASP A 146 2.94 -8.90 -12.01
N PHE A 147 4.21 -8.50 -11.93
CA PHE A 147 4.61 -7.09 -11.87
C PHE A 147 5.14 -6.56 -13.20
N THR A 148 4.95 -7.31 -14.30
CA THR A 148 5.52 -6.99 -15.61
C THR A 148 5.20 -5.57 -16.06
N SER A 149 3.93 -5.14 -15.99
CA SER A 149 3.52 -3.81 -16.42
C SER A 149 4.18 -2.68 -15.63
N LEU A 150 4.39 -2.87 -14.32
CA LEU A 150 5.09 -1.89 -13.46
C LEU A 150 6.59 -1.86 -13.73
N ILE A 151 7.20 -3.02 -13.98
CA ILE A 151 8.62 -3.13 -14.33
C ILE A 151 8.89 -2.45 -15.67
N ILE A 152 8.09 -2.74 -16.69
CA ILE A 152 8.21 -2.13 -18.02
C ILE A 152 8.03 -0.61 -17.91
N LEU A 153 6.96 -0.16 -17.24
CA LEU A 153 6.73 1.28 -17.01
C LEU A 153 7.93 1.93 -16.34
N SER A 154 8.53 1.29 -15.33
CA SER A 154 9.68 1.81 -14.61
C SER A 154 10.89 2.05 -15.53
N VAL A 155 11.18 1.11 -16.42
CA VAL A 155 12.30 1.20 -17.36
C VAL A 155 12.04 2.26 -18.44
N GLU A 156 10.85 2.21 -19.07
CA GLU A 156 10.46 3.16 -20.14
C GLU A 156 10.46 4.62 -19.66
N SER A 157 9.99 4.85 -18.43
CA SER A 157 9.88 6.20 -17.86
C SER A 157 11.06 6.60 -16.97
N ASN A 158 12.09 5.77 -16.88
CA ASN A 158 13.26 5.95 -16.01
C ASN A 158 12.89 6.19 -14.51
N LYS A 159 11.81 5.55 -14.05
CA LYS A 159 11.27 5.66 -12.68
C LYS A 159 11.76 4.50 -11.82
N SER A 160 13.07 4.50 -11.52
CA SER A 160 13.73 3.47 -10.70
C SER A 160 13.11 3.23 -9.32
N ASN A 161 12.45 4.24 -8.76
CA ASN A 161 11.75 4.14 -7.48
C ASN A 161 10.65 3.06 -7.49
N ILE A 162 10.02 2.75 -8.63
CA ILE A 162 9.04 1.66 -8.75
C ILE A 162 9.73 0.32 -8.43
N ILE A 163 10.85 0.03 -9.09
CA ILE A 163 11.63 -1.20 -8.86
C ILE A 163 12.14 -1.25 -7.41
N ASP A 164 12.64 -0.14 -6.86
CA ASP A 164 13.11 -0.10 -5.46
C ASP A 164 11.99 -0.43 -4.46
N LYS A 165 10.76 0.06 -4.69
CA LYS A 165 9.60 -0.25 -3.84
C LYS A 165 9.18 -1.71 -3.97
N LEU A 166 9.14 -2.25 -5.19
CA LEU A 166 8.84 -3.67 -5.42
C LEU A 166 9.88 -4.58 -4.76
N LEU A 167 11.18 -4.30 -4.92
CA LEU A 167 12.26 -5.07 -4.29
C LEU A 167 12.28 -4.94 -2.76
N SER A 168 11.79 -3.82 -2.22
CA SER A 168 11.62 -3.64 -0.78
C SER A 168 10.49 -4.52 -0.21
N TYR A 169 9.47 -4.80 -1.03
CA TYR A 169 8.38 -5.71 -0.67
C TYR A 169 8.76 -7.19 -0.88
N ASP A 170 9.26 -7.53 -2.07
CA ASP A 170 9.68 -8.88 -2.42
C ASP A 170 11.02 -8.84 -3.17
N ARG A 171 12.05 -9.44 -2.57
CA ARG A 171 13.38 -9.50 -3.18
C ARG A 171 13.38 -10.32 -4.46
N ASN A 172 12.46 -11.26 -4.68
CA ASN A 172 12.40 -12.12 -5.86
C ASN A 172 11.93 -11.40 -7.14
N ILE A 173 11.51 -10.13 -7.04
CA ILE A 173 11.16 -9.30 -8.21
C ILE A 173 12.30 -9.24 -9.23
N HIS A 174 13.56 -9.36 -8.80
CA HIS A 174 14.70 -9.41 -9.72
C HIS A 174 14.59 -10.56 -10.75
N LEU A 175 13.99 -11.70 -10.40
CA LEU A 175 13.79 -12.83 -11.30
C LEU A 175 12.79 -12.48 -12.42
N GLN A 176 11.74 -11.71 -12.12
CA GLN A 176 10.81 -11.22 -13.14
C GLN A 176 11.49 -10.24 -14.09
N ILE A 177 12.32 -9.33 -13.56
CA ILE A 177 13.11 -8.39 -14.37
C ILE A 177 14.05 -9.16 -15.32
N GLU A 178 14.74 -10.19 -14.83
CA GLU A 178 15.62 -11.03 -15.65
C GLU A 178 14.87 -11.76 -16.76
N ARG A 179 13.67 -12.29 -16.46
CA ARG A 179 12.81 -12.93 -17.46
C ARG A 179 12.32 -11.95 -18.52
N ILE A 180 11.84 -10.77 -18.14
CA ILE A 180 11.29 -9.76 -19.06
C ILE A 180 12.35 -9.30 -20.06
N TYR A 181 13.58 -9.05 -19.59
CA TYR A 181 14.68 -8.53 -20.42
C TYR A 181 15.67 -9.59 -20.89
N GLN A 182 15.34 -10.89 -20.75
CA GLN A 182 16.17 -12.03 -21.18
C GLN A 182 17.63 -11.96 -20.69
N MET A 183 17.82 -11.51 -19.44
CA MET A 183 19.13 -11.33 -18.83
C MET A 183 19.59 -12.63 -18.14
N LYS A 184 20.91 -12.78 -17.96
CA LYS A 184 21.48 -13.88 -17.15
C LYS A 184 20.91 -13.86 -15.73
N GLN A 185 20.58 -15.05 -15.20
CA GLN A 185 20.02 -15.21 -13.87
C GLN A 185 20.94 -14.67 -12.77
N ASN A 186 20.34 -14.11 -11.71
CA ASN A 186 20.98 -13.51 -10.53
C ASN A 186 21.85 -12.28 -10.78
N ARG A 187 21.76 -11.66 -11.96
CA ARG A 187 22.51 -10.43 -12.30
C ARG A 187 22.06 -9.25 -11.46
N PHE A 188 20.79 -9.20 -11.03
CA PHE A 188 20.22 -8.04 -10.33
C PHE A 188 20.09 -8.21 -8.81
N LYS A 189 20.63 -9.29 -8.25
CA LYS A 189 20.56 -9.54 -6.80
C LYS A 189 21.27 -8.42 -6.02
N ASN A 190 20.57 -7.84 -5.05
CA ASN A 190 21.05 -6.75 -4.18
C ASN A 190 21.45 -5.45 -4.93
N ILE A 191 20.92 -5.23 -6.12
CA ILE A 191 21.17 -4.01 -6.91
C ILE A 191 20.00 -3.03 -6.74
N SER A 192 20.28 -1.72 -6.73
CA SER A 192 19.24 -0.69 -6.73
C SER A 192 18.55 -0.58 -8.08
N GLY A 193 17.27 -0.16 -8.08
CA GLY A 193 16.47 0.05 -9.28
C GLY A 193 17.17 0.95 -10.30
N LYS A 194 17.85 2.01 -9.85
CA LYS A 194 18.61 2.91 -10.74
C LYS A 194 19.73 2.20 -11.50
N LYS A 195 20.45 1.30 -10.83
CA LYS A 195 21.50 0.49 -11.46
C LYS A 195 20.90 -0.56 -12.39
N ILE A 196 19.78 -1.18 -12.00
CA ILE A 196 19.05 -2.15 -12.83
C ILE A 196 18.62 -1.49 -14.16
N ILE A 197 17.94 -0.34 -14.10
CA ILE A 197 17.50 0.39 -15.30
C ILE A 197 18.68 0.71 -16.21
N LYS A 198 19.80 1.22 -15.66
CA LYS A 198 21.00 1.51 -16.45
C LYS A 198 21.55 0.29 -17.18
N ILE A 199 21.60 -0.87 -16.50
CA ILE A 199 22.09 -2.11 -17.10
C ILE A 199 21.17 -2.54 -18.26
N ILE A 200 19.85 -2.46 -18.06
CA ILE A 200 18.87 -2.81 -19.10
C ILE A 200 19.03 -1.88 -20.32
N GLN A 201 19.08 -0.57 -20.09
CA GLN A 201 19.23 0.44 -21.14
C GLN A 201 20.58 0.34 -21.87
N SER A 202 21.64 -0.12 -21.21
CA SER A 202 22.94 -0.33 -21.86
C SER A 202 23.02 -1.59 -22.73
N ALA A 203 22.03 -2.47 -22.63
CA ALA A 203 21.97 -3.74 -23.34
C ALA A 203 20.92 -3.76 -24.46
N SER A 204 20.08 -2.73 -24.53
CA SER A 204 19.10 -2.47 -25.61
C SER A 204 19.74 -1.56 -26.66
#